data_AF-A0A835VNP5-F1
#
_entry.id   AF-A0A835VNP5-F1
#
_cell.length_a   1.000
_cell.length_b   1.000
_cell.length_c   1.000
_cell.angle_alpha   90.00
_cell.angle_beta   90.00
_cell.angle_gamma   90.00
#
_symmetry.space_group_name_H-M   'P 1'
#
loop_
_entity.id
_entity.type
_entity.pdbx_description
1 polymer ?
#
loop_
_entity_poly.entity_id
_entity_poly.type
_entity_poly.pdbx_seq_one_letter_code
_entity_poly.pdbx_strand_id
1 'polypeptide(L)'
;MVINPDDYMRLDCSWCSPEFAVPDGYNVPQQVHITQGDYDGKAVIVSWVTISEPGSNVVLYGKSKEAYNLSAQGKFKNYTFYNYRSGYIHHCLLSELEHNTKYYYKIGTGEFTREFWFKTPPEVDADASYTFGIIGDLGQTYNSLSTLEHYMKSSGQTVLFVGDLSYADKHKDNDGNRWDSWGRFLLKEVLHINLGFGLLEIMK
;
A
#
# COMPACT_ATOMS: atom_id res chain seq x y z
N MET A 1 21.52 -8.38 20.49
CA MET A 1 20.96 -7.42 21.46
C MET A 1 19.48 -7.74 21.55
N VAL A 2 19.00 -8.29 22.67
CA VAL A 2 17.60 -8.67 22.82
C VAL A 2 16.85 -7.42 23.30
N ILE A 3 16.02 -6.85 22.43
CA ILE A 3 15.16 -5.72 22.78
C ILE A 3 14.00 -6.30 23.61
N ASN A 4 13.72 -5.69 24.77
CA ASN A 4 12.64 -6.11 25.65
C ASN A 4 11.30 -5.89 24.94
N PRO A 5 10.30 -6.80 25.02
CA PRO A 5 9.01 -6.62 24.35
C PRO A 5 8.28 -5.32 24.74
N ASP A 6 8.47 -4.86 25.98
CA ASP A 6 7.90 -3.59 26.47
C ASP A 6 8.61 -2.34 25.88
N ASP A 7 9.82 -2.49 25.33
CA ASP A 7 10.55 -1.38 24.70
C ASP A 7 10.09 -1.15 23.25
N TYR A 8 9.45 -2.12 22.58
CA TYR A 8 8.90 -1.94 21.23
C TYR A 8 7.84 -0.83 21.19
N MET A 9 6.94 -0.80 22.18
CA MET A 9 5.88 0.21 22.25
C MET A 9 6.39 1.65 22.41
N ARG A 10 7.60 1.82 22.96
CA ARG A 10 8.22 3.14 23.17
C ARG A 10 8.97 3.66 21.94
N LEU A 11 9.24 2.79 20.97
CA LEU A 11 9.99 3.11 19.75
C LEU A 11 9.08 3.40 18.56
N ASP A 12 7.82 2.99 18.62
CA ASP A 12 6.81 3.37 17.63
C ASP A 12 6.75 4.88 17.46
N CYS A 13 6.52 5.29 16.22
CA CYS A 13 6.11 6.66 15.96
C CYS A 13 4.87 6.99 16.79
N SER A 14 4.80 8.23 17.27
CA SER A 14 3.62 8.73 17.98
C SER A 14 2.37 8.60 17.11
N TRP A 15 1.22 8.33 17.71
CA TRP A 15 -0.07 8.35 17.01
C TRP A 15 -0.37 9.71 16.35
N CYS A 16 0.23 10.79 16.85
CA CYS A 16 0.11 12.14 16.29
C CYS A 16 1.19 12.44 15.23
N SER A 17 2.04 11.48 14.88
CA SER A 17 3.04 11.66 13.84
C SER A 17 2.34 11.93 12.49
N PRO A 18 2.80 12.93 11.72
CA PRO A 18 2.19 13.29 10.44
C PRO A 18 2.22 12.12 9.43
N GLU A 19 3.12 11.17 9.60
CA GLU A 19 3.21 9.94 8.82
C GLU A 19 1.97 9.04 8.96
N PHE A 20 1.24 9.14 10.08
CA PHE A 20 0.01 8.37 10.33
C PHE A 20 -1.25 9.18 10.07
N ALA A 21 -1.14 10.40 9.55
CA ALA A 21 -2.26 11.30 9.37
C ALA A 21 -3.32 10.68 8.44
N VAL A 22 -4.58 10.75 8.87
CA VAL A 22 -5.73 10.37 8.05
C VAL A 22 -5.91 11.46 6.98
N PRO A 23 -6.11 11.11 5.70
CA PRO A 23 -6.39 12.10 4.66
C PRO A 23 -7.63 12.93 4.98
N ASP A 24 -7.53 14.25 4.79
CA ASP A 24 -8.64 15.17 5.05
C ASP A 24 -9.77 15.00 4.05
N GLY A 25 -11.00 14.86 4.54
CA GLY A 25 -12.22 14.79 3.75
C GLY A 25 -13.11 13.59 4.08
N TYR A 26 -14.35 13.61 3.56
CA TYR A 26 -15.31 12.54 3.82
C TYR A 26 -14.98 11.30 3.01
N ASN A 27 -14.81 10.16 3.70
CA ASN A 27 -14.58 8.84 3.11
C ASN A 27 -13.42 8.79 2.08
N VAL A 28 -12.41 9.63 2.25
CA VAL A 28 -11.26 9.72 1.34
C VAL A 28 -10.48 8.40 1.37
N PRO A 29 -10.12 7.83 0.20
CA PRO A 29 -9.29 6.64 0.13
C PRO A 29 -7.98 6.82 0.90
N GLN A 30 -7.66 5.89 1.80
CA GLN A 30 -6.41 5.84 2.55
C GLN A 30 -5.73 4.48 2.40
N GLN A 31 -4.53 4.34 2.96
CA GLN A 31 -3.76 3.09 2.95
C GLN A 31 -3.60 2.50 1.53
N VAL A 32 -3.42 3.39 0.55
CA VAL A 32 -3.34 3.02 -0.87
C VAL A 32 -2.03 2.29 -1.10
N HIS A 33 -2.10 1.14 -1.76
CA HIS A 33 -0.93 0.34 -2.12
C HIS A 33 -1.20 -0.44 -3.41
N ILE A 34 -0.13 -0.78 -4.11
CA ILE A 34 -0.18 -1.50 -5.38
C ILE A 34 0.77 -2.71 -5.36
N THR A 35 0.40 -3.77 -6.07
CA THR A 35 1.22 -4.97 -6.26
C THR A 35 1.02 -5.51 -7.68
N GLN A 36 1.94 -6.33 -8.17
CA GLN A 36 1.77 -6.99 -9.47
C GLN A 36 0.57 -7.94 -9.42
N GLY A 37 -0.25 -7.91 -10.47
CA GLY A 37 -1.51 -8.65 -10.54
C GLY A 37 -1.49 -9.90 -11.42
N ASP A 38 -0.39 -10.13 -12.12
CA ASP A 38 -0.20 -11.25 -13.05
C ASP A 38 1.23 -11.80 -12.98
N TYR A 39 1.52 -12.80 -13.81
CA TYR A 39 2.85 -13.42 -13.88
C TYR A 39 3.85 -12.55 -14.66
N ASP A 40 3.40 -11.88 -15.72
CA ASP A 40 4.29 -11.22 -16.70
C ASP A 40 4.50 -9.72 -16.44
N GLY A 41 3.82 -9.10 -15.46
CA GLY A 41 3.95 -7.68 -15.17
C GLY A 41 3.07 -6.77 -16.02
N LYS A 42 2.03 -7.33 -16.66
CA LYS A 42 1.01 -6.60 -17.42
C LYS A 42 -0.25 -6.34 -16.61
N ALA A 43 -0.28 -6.69 -15.34
CA ALA A 43 -1.36 -6.35 -14.44
C ALA A 43 -0.86 -5.79 -13.10
N VAL A 44 -1.67 -4.91 -12.53
CA VAL A 44 -1.43 -4.29 -11.21
C VAL A 44 -2.72 -4.37 -10.41
N ILE A 45 -2.63 -4.84 -9.16
CA ILE A 45 -3.73 -4.78 -8.20
C ILE A 45 -3.59 -3.48 -7.42
N VAL A 46 -4.57 -2.59 -7.56
CA VAL A 46 -4.70 -1.37 -6.76
C VAL A 46 -5.58 -1.66 -5.56
N SER A 47 -5.09 -1.32 -4.38
CA SER A 47 -5.79 -1.56 -3.11
C SER A 47 -5.85 -0.29 -2.28
N TRP A 48 -6.97 -0.07 -1.59
CA TRP A 48 -7.17 1.08 -0.71
C TRP A 48 -8.24 0.78 0.34
N VAL A 49 -8.34 1.63 1.35
CA VAL A 49 -9.35 1.53 2.40
C VAL A 49 -10.22 2.79 2.42
N THR A 50 -11.53 2.61 2.53
CA THR A 50 -12.50 3.65 2.89
C THR A 50 -13.09 3.34 4.28
N ILE A 51 -13.34 4.35 5.11
CA ILE A 51 -13.66 4.13 6.54
C ILE A 51 -15.14 4.31 6.83
N SER A 52 -15.78 5.33 6.25
CA SER A 52 -17.13 5.74 6.63
C SER A 52 -18.21 4.88 5.97
N GLU A 53 -18.02 4.52 4.71
CA GLU A 53 -18.98 3.76 3.91
C GLU A 53 -18.26 3.04 2.75
N PRO A 54 -18.89 2.04 2.08
CA PRO A 54 -18.22 1.27 1.02
C PRO A 54 -17.63 2.11 -0.11
N GLY A 55 -18.19 3.28 -0.43
CA GLY A 55 -17.67 4.14 -1.50
C GLY A 55 -17.65 3.48 -2.90
N SER A 56 -16.91 4.10 -3.83
CA SER A 56 -16.71 3.57 -5.18
C SER A 56 -15.65 2.46 -5.20
N ASN A 57 -15.89 1.44 -6.00
CA ASN A 57 -14.95 0.35 -6.28
C ASN A 57 -14.29 0.50 -7.66
N VAL A 58 -14.47 1.64 -8.31
CA VAL A 58 -13.95 1.88 -9.66
C VAL A 58 -12.60 2.56 -9.58
N VAL A 59 -11.64 2.05 -10.36
CA VAL A 59 -10.38 2.74 -10.64
C VAL A 59 -10.46 3.30 -12.05
N LEU A 60 -10.25 4.61 -12.19
CA LEU A 60 -10.08 5.26 -13.50
C LEU A 60 -8.58 5.38 -13.77
N TYR A 61 -8.11 5.02 -14.96
CA TYR A 61 -6.68 5.06 -15.28
C TYR A 61 -6.40 5.39 -16.74
N GLY A 62 -5.17 5.82 -17.01
CA GLY A 62 -4.71 6.23 -18.33
C GLY A 62 -3.22 6.56 -18.36
N LYS A 63 -2.66 6.80 -19.54
CA LYS A 63 -1.22 7.09 -19.72
C LYS A 63 -0.85 8.55 -19.50
N SER A 64 -1.85 9.43 -19.45
CA SER A 64 -1.68 10.87 -19.28
C SER A 64 -2.40 11.35 -18.03
N LYS A 65 -1.78 12.30 -17.32
CA LYS A 65 -2.37 12.92 -16.14
C LYS A 65 -3.73 13.54 -16.49
N GLU A 66 -4.72 13.41 -15.62
CA GLU A 66 -6.09 13.91 -15.80
C GLU A 66 -6.88 13.35 -17.02
N ALA A 67 -6.29 12.44 -17.81
CA ALA A 67 -6.92 11.83 -18.96
C ALA A 67 -7.06 10.31 -18.77
N TYR A 68 -8.12 9.92 -18.05
CA TYR A 68 -8.43 8.52 -17.77
C TYR A 68 -9.43 7.98 -18.81
N ASN A 69 -8.90 7.27 -19.79
CA ASN A 69 -9.68 6.65 -20.87
C ASN A 69 -10.08 5.20 -20.57
N LEU A 70 -9.54 4.62 -19.50
CA LEU A 70 -9.81 3.25 -19.07
C LEU A 70 -10.41 3.25 -17.67
N SER A 71 -11.20 2.23 -17.38
CA SER A 71 -11.76 1.98 -16.05
C SER A 71 -11.74 0.49 -15.73
N ALA A 72 -11.64 0.19 -14.43
CA ALA A 72 -11.70 -1.17 -13.93
C ALA A 72 -12.60 -1.22 -12.68
N GLN A 73 -13.37 -2.30 -12.57
CA GLN A 73 -14.28 -2.53 -11.46
C GLN A 73 -13.64 -3.48 -10.45
N GLY A 74 -13.38 -2.98 -9.26
CA GLY A 74 -12.90 -3.75 -8.12
C GLY A 74 -14.02 -4.38 -7.29
N LYS A 75 -13.60 -5.00 -6.19
CA LYS A 75 -14.46 -5.52 -5.13
C LYS A 75 -13.92 -5.05 -3.79
N PHE A 76 -14.78 -5.00 -2.78
CA PHE A 76 -14.36 -4.72 -1.42
C PHE A 76 -14.74 -5.85 -0.47
N LYS A 77 -14.04 -5.92 0.66
CA LYS A 77 -14.35 -6.76 1.81
C LYS A 77 -14.07 -5.97 3.09
N ASN A 78 -14.57 -6.46 4.21
CA ASN A 78 -14.14 -6.04 5.53
C ASN A 78 -13.95 -7.27 6.40
N TYR A 79 -13.28 -7.09 7.53
CA TYR A 79 -13.09 -8.13 8.52
C TYR A 79 -13.27 -7.58 9.93
N THR A 80 -13.42 -8.49 10.87
CA THR A 80 -13.44 -8.21 12.30
C THR A 80 -12.40 -9.07 12.98
N PHE A 81 -11.72 -8.51 13.97
CA PHE A 81 -10.71 -9.22 14.74
C PHE A 81 -10.76 -8.73 16.19
N TYR A 82 -11.08 -9.61 17.14
CA TYR A 82 -11.48 -9.20 18.49
C TYR A 82 -12.57 -8.12 18.46
N ASN A 83 -12.30 -6.96 19.06
CA ASN A 83 -13.15 -5.77 19.08
C ASN A 83 -12.87 -4.80 17.92
N TYR A 84 -11.84 -5.06 17.11
CA TYR A 84 -11.52 -4.27 15.94
C TYR A 84 -12.41 -4.65 14.75
N ARG A 85 -12.84 -3.64 14.01
CA ARG A 85 -13.55 -3.80 12.73
C ARG A 85 -12.83 -2.97 11.69
N SER A 86 -12.43 -3.60 10.60
CA SER A 86 -11.76 -2.90 9.52
C SER A 86 -12.68 -1.92 8.81
N GLY A 87 -12.07 -0.96 8.12
CA GLY A 87 -12.75 -0.24 7.04
C GLY A 87 -13.13 -1.17 5.88
N TYR A 88 -13.62 -0.58 4.81
CA TYR A 88 -13.91 -1.27 3.55
C TYR A 88 -12.62 -1.33 2.73
N ILE A 89 -12.08 -2.53 2.58
CA ILE A 89 -10.81 -2.81 1.90
C ILE A 89 -11.13 -3.17 0.46
N HIS A 90 -10.66 -2.34 -0.46
CA HIS A 90 -10.88 -2.45 -1.88
C HIS A 90 -9.70 -3.12 -2.57
N HIS A 91 -10.00 -3.94 -3.57
CA HIS A 91 -9.02 -4.49 -4.50
C HIS A 91 -9.56 -4.39 -5.93
N CYS A 92 -8.77 -3.82 -6.82
CA CYS A 92 -9.10 -3.68 -8.23
C CYS A 92 -7.92 -4.13 -9.09
N LEU A 93 -8.16 -5.09 -9.99
CA LEU A 93 -7.17 -5.56 -10.94
C LEU A 93 -7.21 -4.69 -12.21
N LEU A 94 -6.10 -4.03 -12.51
CA LEU A 94 -5.85 -3.39 -13.80
C LEU A 94 -5.05 -4.38 -14.64
N SER A 95 -5.59 -4.86 -15.74
CA SER A 95 -4.95 -5.85 -16.63
C SER A 95 -4.71 -5.26 -18.02
N GLU A 96 -4.06 -6.03 -18.90
CA GLU A 96 -3.74 -5.63 -20.28
C GLU A 96 -2.92 -4.33 -20.36
N LEU A 97 -2.04 -4.11 -19.37
CA LEU A 97 -1.14 -2.95 -19.36
C LEU A 97 0.04 -3.17 -20.30
N GLU A 98 0.56 -2.08 -20.84
CA GLU A 98 1.80 -2.10 -21.63
C GLU A 98 3.01 -2.09 -20.71
N HIS A 99 4.07 -2.79 -21.10
CA HIS A 99 5.35 -2.77 -20.38
C HIS A 99 6.00 -1.38 -20.41
N ASN A 100 6.87 -1.12 -19.43
CA ASN A 100 7.70 0.09 -19.31
C ASN A 100 6.91 1.41 -19.45
N THR A 101 5.63 1.40 -19.09
CA THR A 101 4.68 2.48 -19.35
C THR A 101 4.20 3.09 -18.04
N LYS A 102 4.18 4.42 -17.99
CA LYS A 102 3.65 5.17 -16.85
C LYS A 102 2.14 5.27 -16.97
N TYR A 103 1.44 4.87 -15.91
CA TYR A 103 -0.01 5.00 -15.79
C TYR A 103 -0.35 5.92 -14.62
N TYR A 104 -1.29 6.82 -14.84
CA TYR A 104 -1.96 7.59 -13.81
C TYR A 104 -3.27 6.90 -13.49
N TYR A 105 -3.63 6.86 -12.21
CA TYR A 105 -4.90 6.29 -11.78
C TYR A 105 -5.54 7.14 -10.69
N LYS A 106 -6.87 7.10 -10.65
CA LYS A 106 -7.71 7.88 -9.76
C LYS A 106 -8.71 6.97 -9.06
N ILE A 107 -8.83 7.16 -7.75
CA ILE A 107 -9.73 6.41 -6.85
C ILE A 107 -10.52 7.37 -5.97
N GLY A 108 -11.64 6.88 -5.42
CA GLY A 108 -12.57 7.68 -4.61
C GLY A 108 -13.75 8.20 -5.42
N THR A 109 -14.55 9.09 -4.82
CA THR A 109 -15.81 9.58 -5.40
C THR A 109 -15.91 11.09 -5.26
N GLY A 110 -16.39 11.76 -6.32
CA GLY A 110 -16.64 13.20 -6.29
C GLY A 110 -15.38 14.03 -5.99
N GLU A 111 -15.50 14.95 -5.04
CA GLU A 111 -14.41 15.84 -4.61
C GLU A 111 -13.35 15.13 -3.76
N PHE A 112 -13.66 13.95 -3.20
CA PHE A 112 -12.77 13.17 -2.32
C PHE A 112 -11.96 12.13 -3.11
N THR A 113 -11.58 12.49 -4.33
CA THR A 113 -10.78 11.62 -5.19
C THR A 113 -9.29 11.87 -5.00
N ARG A 114 -8.50 10.81 -5.18
CA ARG A 114 -7.03 10.88 -5.10
C ARG A 114 -6.43 10.33 -6.38
N GLU A 115 -5.46 11.06 -6.92
CA GLU A 115 -4.67 10.67 -8.08
C GLU A 115 -3.31 10.17 -7.65
N PHE A 116 -2.86 9.11 -8.30
CA PHE A 116 -1.55 8.49 -8.13
C PHE A 116 -1.00 8.06 -9.49
N TRP A 117 0.23 7.56 -9.51
CA TRP A 117 0.80 6.95 -10.70
C TRP A 117 1.69 5.77 -10.35
N PHE A 118 1.87 4.88 -11.31
CA PHE A 118 2.85 3.80 -11.26
C PHE A 118 3.49 3.62 -12.64
N LYS A 119 4.56 2.85 -12.70
CA LYS A 119 5.20 2.46 -13.95
C LYS A 119 5.28 0.93 -14.01
N THR A 120 4.76 0.34 -15.08
CA THR A 120 4.88 -1.10 -15.31
C THR A 120 6.34 -1.51 -15.55
N PRO A 121 6.72 -2.74 -15.19
CA PRO A 121 8.06 -3.25 -15.46
C PRO A 121 8.32 -3.36 -16.97
N PRO A 122 9.59 -3.42 -17.40
CA PRO A 122 9.93 -3.82 -18.76
C PRO A 122 9.40 -5.23 -19.05
N GLU A 123 9.37 -5.59 -20.33
CA GLU A 123 9.08 -6.95 -20.74
C GLU A 123 10.15 -7.91 -20.18
N VAL A 124 9.75 -9.15 -19.89
CA VAL A 124 10.65 -10.17 -19.36
C VAL A 124 11.66 -10.54 -20.45
N ASP A 125 12.89 -10.09 -20.26
CA ASP A 125 13.99 -10.27 -21.21
C ASP A 125 15.31 -10.49 -20.46
N ALA A 126 16.24 -11.23 -21.07
CA ALA A 126 17.52 -11.56 -20.44
C ALA A 126 18.44 -10.35 -20.22
N ASP A 127 18.28 -9.30 -21.04
CA ASP A 127 19.06 -8.06 -20.99
C ASP A 127 18.29 -6.94 -20.24
N ALA A 128 17.05 -7.19 -19.81
CA ALA A 128 16.28 -6.22 -19.04
C ALA A 128 16.90 -5.99 -17.65
N SER A 129 17.19 -4.72 -17.35
CA SER A 129 17.63 -4.30 -16.02
C SER A 129 16.44 -3.88 -15.16
N TYR A 130 16.44 -4.34 -13.91
CA TYR A 130 15.41 -3.99 -12.93
C TYR A 130 16.00 -3.96 -11.52
N THR A 131 15.67 -2.93 -10.74
CA THR A 131 16.20 -2.76 -9.38
C THR A 131 15.12 -3.05 -8.34
N PHE A 132 15.37 -4.05 -7.50
CA PHE A 132 14.54 -4.36 -6.33
C PHE A 132 15.12 -3.72 -5.07
N GLY A 133 14.28 -3.01 -4.32
CA GLY A 133 14.51 -2.79 -2.90
C GLY A 133 14.09 -4.03 -2.12
N ILE A 134 14.80 -4.34 -1.04
CA ILE A 134 14.46 -5.48 -0.17
C ILE A 134 14.29 -4.92 1.24
N ILE A 135 13.10 -5.10 1.81
CA ILE A 135 12.75 -4.62 3.14
C ILE A 135 12.09 -5.78 3.90
N GLY A 136 12.52 -6.00 5.13
CA GLY A 136 11.89 -6.94 6.08
C GLY A 136 11.76 -6.27 7.43
N ASP A 137 10.91 -6.83 8.28
CA ASP A 137 10.82 -6.46 9.70
C ASP A 137 10.61 -4.95 9.89
N LEU A 138 9.78 -4.35 9.03
CA LEU A 138 9.76 -2.90 8.90
C LEU A 138 9.17 -2.25 10.15
N GLY A 139 8.00 -2.67 10.60
CA GLY A 139 7.28 -2.01 11.69
C GLY A 139 6.93 -0.55 11.39
N GLN A 140 6.72 0.24 12.44
CA GLN A 140 6.25 1.62 12.35
C GLN A 140 6.94 2.56 13.35
N THR A 141 8.24 2.34 13.54
CA THR A 141 9.12 3.12 14.43
C THR A 141 9.79 4.29 13.69
N TYR A 142 10.50 5.15 14.42
CA TYR A 142 11.37 6.17 13.80
C TYR A 142 12.50 5.58 12.95
N ASN A 143 13.00 4.39 13.31
CA ASN A 143 13.98 3.68 12.49
C ASN A 143 13.34 3.15 11.21
N SER A 144 12.09 2.67 11.28
CA SER A 144 11.29 2.26 10.13
C SER A 144 11.13 3.42 9.14
N LEU A 145 10.83 4.62 9.66
CA LEU A 145 10.74 5.83 8.83
C LEU A 145 12.07 6.14 8.16
N SER A 146 13.17 6.09 8.92
CA SER A 146 14.50 6.30 8.36
C SER A 146 14.83 5.30 7.25
N THR A 147 14.50 4.02 7.43
CA THR A 147 14.69 2.98 6.39
C THR A 147 13.93 3.32 5.11
N LEU A 148 12.66 3.73 5.21
CA LEU A 148 11.88 4.17 4.06
C LEU A 148 12.48 5.42 3.40
N GLU A 149 12.88 6.42 4.18
CA GLU A 149 13.51 7.64 3.66
C GLU A 149 14.84 7.35 2.93
N HIS A 150 15.59 6.33 3.35
CA HIS A 150 16.78 5.88 2.62
C HIS A 150 16.42 5.12 1.35
N TYR A 151 15.39 4.25 1.39
CA TYR A 151 14.89 3.58 0.19
C TYR A 151 14.39 4.58 -0.85
N MET A 152 13.68 5.64 -0.44
CA MET A 152 13.20 6.69 -1.34
C MET A 152 14.30 7.52 -2.00
N LYS A 153 15.53 7.47 -1.48
CA LYS A 153 16.72 8.08 -2.09
C LYS A 153 17.47 7.10 -3.01
N SER A 154 17.05 5.85 -3.07
CA SER A 154 17.61 4.82 -3.94
C SER A 154 16.96 4.83 -5.33
N SER A 155 17.43 3.98 -6.23
CA SER A 155 16.85 3.74 -7.55
C SER A 155 15.92 2.52 -7.59
N GLY A 156 15.42 2.06 -6.44
CA GLY A 156 14.50 0.93 -6.34
C GLY A 156 13.23 1.19 -7.16
N GLN A 157 12.79 0.22 -7.93
CA GLN A 157 11.58 0.31 -8.76
C GLN A 157 10.40 -0.45 -8.14
N THR A 158 10.72 -1.49 -7.37
CA THR A 158 9.78 -2.35 -6.65
C THR A 158 10.41 -2.74 -5.33
N VAL A 159 9.61 -2.81 -4.27
CA VAL A 159 10.04 -3.38 -2.98
C VAL A 159 9.58 -4.84 -2.90
N LEU A 160 10.53 -5.72 -2.60
CA LEU A 160 10.29 -7.06 -2.10
C LEU A 160 10.21 -7.00 -0.57
N PHE A 161 8.98 -7.15 -0.05
CA PHE A 161 8.75 -7.27 1.39
C PHE A 161 8.91 -8.72 1.84
N VAL A 162 9.85 -8.98 2.76
CA VAL A 162 10.20 -10.34 3.21
C VAL A 162 9.54 -10.76 4.54
N GLY A 163 8.36 -10.21 4.84
CA GLY A 163 7.59 -10.53 6.04
C GLY A 163 7.67 -9.46 7.12
N ASP A 164 6.98 -9.71 8.23
CA ASP A 164 6.90 -8.85 9.42
C ASP A 164 6.66 -7.36 9.12
N LEU A 165 5.37 -7.06 8.91
CA LEU A 165 4.92 -5.75 8.41
C LEU A 165 4.71 -4.74 9.55
N SER A 166 3.56 -4.80 10.23
CA SER A 166 3.12 -3.75 11.17
C SER A 166 3.54 -3.98 12.63
N TYR A 167 3.85 -5.22 13.00
CA TYR A 167 3.97 -5.69 14.38
C TYR A 167 2.75 -5.37 15.26
N ALA A 168 1.55 -5.32 14.67
CA ALA A 168 0.30 -5.08 15.41
C ALA A 168 0.04 -6.14 16.52
N ASP A 169 0.55 -7.36 16.35
CA ASP A 169 0.49 -8.47 17.33
C ASP A 169 1.29 -8.20 18.62
N LYS A 170 2.18 -7.20 18.62
CA LYS A 170 2.94 -6.80 19.82
C LYS A 170 2.13 -5.86 20.74
N HIS A 171 0.96 -5.41 20.30
CA HIS A 171 0.08 -4.55 21.08
C HIS A 171 -1.00 -5.35 21.80
N LYS A 172 -1.52 -4.77 22.88
CA LYS A 172 -2.64 -5.35 23.62
C LYS A 172 -3.80 -5.66 22.67
N ASP A 173 -4.35 -6.86 22.78
CA ASP A 173 -5.45 -7.37 21.96
C ASP A 173 -5.15 -7.38 20.44
N ASN A 174 -3.86 -7.41 20.06
CA ASN A 174 -3.40 -7.38 18.67
C ASN A 174 -4.04 -6.23 17.87
N ASP A 175 -3.95 -5.02 18.43
CA ASP A 175 -4.64 -3.80 18.00
C ASP A 175 -4.62 -3.59 16.47
N GLY A 176 -5.76 -3.86 15.81
CA GLY A 176 -5.91 -3.71 14.37
C GLY A 176 -5.68 -2.29 13.87
N ASN A 177 -5.81 -1.26 14.73
CA ASN A 177 -5.51 0.12 14.34
C ASN A 177 -4.04 0.31 13.97
N ARG A 178 -3.14 -0.58 14.43
CA ARG A 178 -1.72 -0.59 14.06
C ARG A 178 -1.47 -1.05 12.63
N TRP A 179 -2.37 -1.84 12.05
CA TRP A 179 -2.38 -2.11 10.61
C TRP A 179 -2.80 -0.87 9.83
N ASP A 180 -3.82 -0.15 10.31
CA ASP A 180 -4.30 1.06 9.64
C ASP A 180 -3.24 2.18 9.62
N SER A 181 -2.55 2.41 10.75
CA SER A 181 -1.44 3.37 10.80
C SER A 181 -0.26 2.96 9.92
N TRP A 182 0.10 1.67 9.91
CA TRP A 182 1.16 1.16 9.03
C TRP A 182 0.81 1.30 7.54
N GLY A 183 -0.45 1.07 7.17
CA GLY A 183 -0.92 1.30 5.81
C GLY A 183 -0.86 2.79 5.40
N ARG A 184 -1.15 3.71 6.33
CA ARG A 184 -1.00 5.16 6.10
C ARG A 184 0.46 5.60 6.06
N PHE A 185 1.30 5.00 6.89
CA PHE A 185 2.74 5.22 6.95
C PHE A 185 3.43 4.92 5.61
N LEU A 186 3.09 3.78 5.00
CA LEU A 186 3.59 3.41 3.67
C LEU A 186 3.04 4.26 2.52
N LEU A 187 1.99 5.04 2.74
CA LEU A 187 1.36 5.82 1.66
C LEU A 187 2.30 6.87 1.05
N LYS A 188 3.35 7.29 1.77
CA LYS A 188 4.43 8.12 1.22
C LYS A 188 5.25 7.38 0.13
N GLU A 189 5.18 6.06 0.07
CA GLU A 189 5.96 5.17 -0.80
C GLU A 189 5.22 4.74 -2.09
N VAL A 190 4.03 5.29 -2.38
CA VAL A 190 3.20 4.89 -3.55
C VAL A 190 3.75 5.45 -4.87
N LEU A 191 5.00 5.08 -5.16
CA LEU A 191 5.65 5.14 -6.48
C LEU A 191 6.15 3.76 -6.92
N HIS A 192 6.19 2.77 -6.02
CA HIS A 192 6.82 1.48 -6.27
C HIS A 192 5.83 0.34 -6.12
N ILE A 193 5.85 -0.59 -7.08
CA ILE A 193 5.05 -1.81 -7.03
C ILE A 193 5.60 -2.64 -5.86
N ASN A 194 4.75 -3.04 -4.91
CA ASN A 194 5.17 -4.00 -3.89
C ASN A 194 5.04 -5.40 -4.48
N LEU A 195 6.14 -6.08 -4.75
CA LEU A 195 6.13 -7.53 -4.96
C LEU A 195 6.35 -8.19 -3.61
N GLY A 196 5.30 -8.28 -2.81
CA GLY A 196 5.31 -8.98 -1.52
C GLY A 196 4.26 -10.08 -1.50
N PHE A 197 4.69 -11.33 -1.36
CA PHE A 197 3.83 -12.44 -1.00
C PHE A 197 3.16 -12.13 0.36
N GLY A 198 1.85 -12.38 0.46
CA GLY A 198 1.24 -12.68 1.76
C GLY A 198 0.61 -11.54 2.56
N LEU A 199 -0.22 -10.67 1.96
CA LEU A 199 -1.32 -10.04 2.72
C LEU A 199 -2.53 -10.99 2.84
N LEU A 200 -2.58 -12.04 2.01
CA LEU A 200 -3.67 -13.02 1.99
C LEU A 200 -3.49 -14.17 3.01
N GLU A 201 -2.29 -14.36 3.58
CA GLU A 201 -2.02 -15.45 4.54
C GLU A 201 -1.99 -15.02 6.02
N ILE A 202 -1.87 -13.72 6.32
CA ILE A 202 -1.82 -13.23 7.71
C ILE A 202 -3.23 -13.02 8.32
N MET A 203 -4.29 -13.23 7.54
CA MET A 203 -5.69 -13.13 8.02
C MET A 203 -6.45 -14.46 8.02
N LYS A 204 -5.75 -15.60 8.14
CA LYS A 204 -6.37 -16.90 8.44
C LYS A 204 -6.17 -17.28 9.91
#